data_AF-A0A9D7FM44-F1
#
_entry.id   AF-A0A9D7FM44-F1
#
_cell.length_a   1.000
_cell.length_b   1.000
_cell.length_c   1.000
_cell.angle_alpha   90.00
_cell.angle_beta   90.00
_cell.angle_gamma   90.00
#
_symmetry.space_group_name_H-M   'P 1'
#
loop_
_entity.id
_entity.type
_entity.pdbx_description
1 polymer ?
#
loop_
_entity_poly.entity_id
_entity_poly.type
_entity_poly.pdbx_seq_one_letter_code
_entity_poly.pdbx_strand_id
1 'polypeptide(L)'
;MINLLTLLTIVLALITGWRLMRVLELVRDLRDEDEHITAKDNNFNGIAFLVFLIVGFAGMIWFTIDAKKYLLPVAASKNGALTDAYLYQNFALIMVVFFITQFLLFYYAWKYQYKKDRKALFYPDNHKLEFWWTVIPAVVLMGLIVYGLKLWISITAPAPKDAMVVEVYGKQFDWTARYSGEDNKLARSNFKLITDANPLGVDSIDVTGMDDKIVNELHLPVEKQSFSNSIHVILFTVHISHIYVRK
;
A
#
# COMPACT_ATOMS: atom_id res chain seq x y z
N MET A 1 -18.40 18.68 21.91
CA MET A 1 -19.76 18.40 22.44
C MET A 1 -20.50 17.38 21.59
N ILE A 2 -20.67 17.60 20.27
CA ILE A 2 -21.32 16.65 19.35
C ILE A 2 -20.65 15.26 19.35
N ASN A 3 -19.32 15.17 19.23
CA ASN A 3 -18.60 13.89 19.23
C ASN A 3 -18.80 13.06 20.51
N LEU A 4 -18.98 13.71 21.67
CA LEU A 4 -19.22 13.05 22.96
C LEU A 4 -20.65 12.50 23.04
N LEU A 5 -21.63 13.25 22.54
CA LEU A 5 -23.01 12.79 22.42
C LEU A 5 -23.11 11.60 21.47
N THR A 6 -22.47 11.67 20.29
CA THR A 6 -22.47 10.56 19.32
C THR A 6 -21.87 9.29 19.93
N LEU A 7 -20.77 9.40 20.69
CA LEU A 7 -20.16 8.28 21.38
C LEU A 7 -21.10 7.66 22.43
N LEU A 8 -21.74 8.50 23.27
CA LEU A 8 -22.71 8.06 24.28
C LEU A 8 -23.91 7.34 23.67
N THR A 9 -24.43 7.85 22.56
CA THR A 9 -25.55 7.22 21.84
C THR A 9 -25.15 5.85 21.28
N ILE A 10 -23.95 5.71 20.70
CA ILE A 10 -23.45 4.43 20.20
C ILE A 10 -23.29 3.42 21.35
N VAL A 11 -22.72 3.84 22.48
CA VAL A 11 -22.54 2.97 23.66
C VAL A 11 -23.88 2.50 24.21
N LEU A 12 -24.86 3.40 24.34
CA LEU A 12 -26.20 3.05 24.80
C LEU A 12 -26.91 2.10 23.83
N ALA A 13 -26.76 2.30 22.51
CA ALA A 13 -27.32 1.40 21.51
C ALA A 13 -26.72 -0.01 21.62
N LEU A 14 -25.40 -0.12 21.82
CA LEU A 14 -24.71 -1.39 22.04
C LEU A 14 -25.18 -2.10 23.31
N ILE A 15 -25.29 -1.37 24.43
CA ILE A 15 -25.77 -1.93 25.71
C ILE A 15 -27.22 -2.41 25.57
N THR A 16 -28.05 -1.64 24.88
CA THR A 16 -29.47 -1.98 24.64
C THR A 16 -29.59 -3.21 23.76
N GLY A 17 -28.81 -3.30 22.68
CA GLY A 17 -28.74 -4.48 21.82
C GLY A 17 -28.26 -5.72 22.58
N TRP A 18 -27.24 -5.58 23.41
CA TRP A 18 -26.74 -6.67 24.27
C TRP A 18 -27.80 -7.14 25.28
N ARG A 19 -28.51 -6.21 25.94
CA ARG A 19 -29.61 -6.56 26.84
C ARG A 19 -30.73 -7.30 26.12
N LEU A 20 -31.11 -6.84 24.92
CA LEU A 20 -32.13 -7.48 24.09
C LEU A 20 -31.75 -8.92 23.75
N MET A 21 -30.51 -9.15 23.30
CA MET A 21 -30.00 -10.50 23.01
C MET A 21 -30.10 -11.41 24.26
N ARG A 22 -29.67 -10.91 25.42
CA ARG A 22 -29.72 -11.68 26.68
C ARG A 22 -31.13 -12.02 27.14
N VAL A 23 -32.09 -11.11 26.92
CA VAL A 23 -33.51 -11.39 27.22
C VAL A 23 -34.06 -12.45 26.27
N LEU A 24 -33.74 -12.38 24.97
CA LEU A 24 -34.18 -13.37 23.99
C LEU A 24 -33.60 -14.76 24.28
N GLU A 25 -32.34 -14.82 24.75
CA GLU A 25 -31.68 -16.05 25.17
C GLU A 25 -32.38 -16.68 26.38
N LEU A 26 -32.64 -15.90 27.44
CA LEU A 26 -33.42 -16.37 28.60
C LEU A 26 -34.83 -16.86 28.22
N VAL A 27 -35.51 -16.18 27.29
CA VAL A 27 -36.83 -16.59 26.82
C VAL A 27 -36.77 -17.90 26.04
N ARG A 28 -35.69 -18.14 25.28
CA ARG A 28 -35.46 -19.41 24.57
C ARG A 28 -35.16 -20.56 25.53
N ASP A 29 -34.31 -20.35 26.53
CA ASP A 29 -34.00 -21.34 27.57
C ASP A 29 -35.25 -21.78 28.33
N LEU A 30 -36.14 -20.82 28.64
CA LEU A 30 -37.42 -21.12 29.31
C LEU A 30 -38.42 -21.89 28.44
N ARG A 31 -38.22 -21.92 27.12
CA ARG A 31 -39.14 -22.52 26.15
C ARG A 31 -38.81 -23.97 25.82
N ASP A 32 -37.72 -24.51 26.40
CA ASP A 32 -37.24 -25.89 26.18
C ASP A 32 -37.11 -26.24 24.68
N GLU A 33 -36.87 -25.23 23.85
CA GLU A 33 -36.52 -25.44 22.44
C GLU A 33 -35.06 -25.88 22.42
N ASP A 34 -34.83 -27.20 22.35
CA ASP A 34 -33.51 -27.79 22.15
C ASP A 34 -32.70 -26.96 21.13
N GLU A 35 -31.42 -26.75 21.42
CA GLU A 35 -30.41 -26.05 20.60
C GLU A 35 -30.16 -26.69 19.22
N HIS A 36 -31.10 -27.48 18.72
CA HIS A 36 -31.08 -28.10 17.42
C HIS A 36 -31.23 -27.04 16.34
N ILE A 37 -30.09 -26.65 15.76
CA ILE A 37 -30.03 -25.84 14.54
C ILE A 37 -31.01 -26.45 13.52
N THR A 38 -32.09 -25.72 13.24
CA THR A 38 -33.13 -26.21 12.34
C THR A 38 -32.55 -26.30 10.94
N ALA A 39 -32.89 -27.33 10.18
CA ALA A 39 -32.40 -27.49 8.79
C ALA A 39 -32.72 -26.27 7.91
N LYS A 40 -33.81 -25.57 8.22
CA LYS A 40 -34.21 -24.31 7.60
C LYS A 40 -33.21 -23.19 7.88
N ASP A 41 -32.77 -23.04 9.13
CA ASP A 41 -31.82 -22.00 9.54
C ASP A 41 -30.44 -22.24 8.92
N ASN A 42 -30.00 -23.51 8.88
CA ASN A 42 -28.74 -23.87 8.25
C ASN A 42 -28.75 -23.59 6.73
N ASN A 43 -29.84 -23.97 6.04
CA ASN A 43 -30.01 -23.65 4.62
C ASN A 43 -30.06 -22.14 4.37
N PHE A 44 -30.75 -21.38 5.23
CA PHE A 44 -30.79 -19.93 5.14
C PHE A 44 -29.39 -19.32 5.29
N ASN A 45 -28.63 -19.72 6.32
CA ASN A 45 -27.26 -19.27 6.53
C ASN A 45 -26.36 -19.63 5.35
N GLY A 46 -26.50 -20.85 4.80
CA GLY A 46 -25.78 -21.26 3.59
C GLY A 46 -26.07 -20.35 2.40
N ILE A 47 -27.34 -20.01 2.14
CA ILE A 47 -27.70 -19.09 1.06
C ILE A 47 -27.19 -17.67 1.36
N ALA A 48 -27.32 -17.22 2.60
CA ALA A 48 -26.84 -15.91 3.05
C ALA A 48 -25.33 -15.77 2.82
N PHE A 49 -24.53 -16.82 3.03
CA PHE A 49 -23.11 -16.84 2.68
C PHE A 49 -22.84 -16.62 1.19
N LEU A 50 -23.65 -17.20 0.30
CA LEU A 50 -23.52 -16.97 -1.15
C LEU A 50 -23.96 -15.56 -1.56
N VAL A 51 -25.02 -15.03 -0.95
CA VAL A 51 -25.44 -13.65 -1.17
C VAL A 51 -24.35 -12.68 -0.69
N PHE A 52 -23.79 -12.93 0.50
CA PHE A 52 -22.68 -12.16 1.05
C PHE A 52 -21.46 -12.21 0.14
N LEU A 53 -21.14 -13.37 -0.44
CA LEU A 53 -20.06 -13.49 -1.43
C LEU A 53 -20.29 -12.57 -2.64
N ILE A 54 -21.49 -12.60 -3.23
CA ILE A 54 -21.81 -11.80 -4.42
C ILE A 54 -21.77 -10.31 -4.09
N VAL A 55 -22.41 -9.90 -2.99
CA VAL A 55 -22.42 -8.51 -2.52
C VAL A 55 -21.00 -8.05 -2.17
N GLY A 56 -20.23 -8.90 -1.48
CA GLY A 56 -18.84 -8.65 -1.13
C GLY A 56 -17.96 -8.48 -2.36
N PHE A 57 -18.14 -9.30 -3.40
CA PHE A 57 -17.42 -9.17 -4.66
C PHE A 57 -17.77 -7.86 -5.39
N ALA A 58 -19.05 -7.54 -5.50
CA ALA A 58 -19.50 -6.28 -6.08
C ALA A 58 -18.93 -5.09 -5.30
N GLY A 59 -19.00 -5.13 -3.97
CA GLY A 59 -18.44 -4.11 -3.09
C GLY A 59 -16.93 -3.95 -3.23
N MET A 60 -16.18 -5.05 -3.33
CA MET A 60 -14.72 -5.01 -3.52
C MET A 60 -14.31 -4.47 -4.89
N ILE A 61 -15.04 -4.83 -5.96
CA ILE A 61 -14.80 -4.29 -7.30
C ILE A 61 -15.08 -2.78 -7.30
N TRP A 62 -16.23 -2.38 -6.76
CA TRP A 62 -16.61 -0.97 -6.64
C TRP A 62 -15.58 -0.17 -5.83
N PHE A 63 -15.20 -0.67 -4.66
CA PHE A 63 -14.19 -0.04 -3.80
C PHE A 63 -12.85 0.08 -4.52
N THR A 64 -12.41 -0.95 -5.24
CA THR A 64 -11.14 -0.92 -5.96
C THR A 64 -11.15 0.12 -7.07
N ILE A 65 -12.27 0.32 -7.76
CA ILE A 65 -12.42 1.36 -8.79
C ILE A 65 -12.43 2.75 -8.15
N ASP A 66 -13.21 2.95 -7.08
CA ASP A 66 -13.27 4.24 -6.38
C ASP A 66 -11.93 4.62 -5.74
N ALA A 67 -11.24 3.65 -5.16
CA ALA A 67 -9.96 3.86 -4.48
C ALA A 67 -8.81 4.20 -5.44
N LYS A 68 -8.95 3.99 -6.75
CA LYS A 68 -7.93 4.37 -7.73
C LYS A 68 -7.57 5.85 -7.65
N LYS A 69 -8.50 6.72 -7.26
CA LYS A 69 -8.25 8.17 -7.10
C LYS A 69 -7.27 8.51 -5.98
N TYR A 70 -7.05 7.59 -5.05
CA TYR A 70 -6.10 7.73 -3.94
C TYR A 70 -4.75 7.05 -4.22
N LEU A 71 -4.59 6.40 -5.38
CA LEU A 71 -3.30 5.87 -5.81
C LEU A 71 -2.37 7.00 -6.23
N LEU A 72 -1.12 6.62 -6.51
CA LEU A 72 -0.06 7.55 -6.89
C LEU A 72 -0.47 8.41 -8.12
N PRO A 73 -0.03 9.68 -8.17
CA PRO A 73 -0.29 10.54 -9.32
C PRO A 73 0.38 9.97 -10.59
N VAL A 74 -0.08 10.41 -11.76
CA VAL A 74 0.47 9.94 -13.04
C VAL A 74 1.99 10.12 -13.07
N ALA A 75 2.70 9.02 -13.36
CA ALA A 75 4.16 9.05 -13.46
C ALA A 75 4.64 10.03 -14.54
N ALA A 76 5.52 10.94 -14.12
CA ALA A 76 6.22 11.90 -14.97
C ALA A 76 7.64 11.43 -15.35
N SER A 77 8.03 10.22 -14.95
CA SER A 77 9.33 9.62 -15.27
C SER A 77 9.18 8.20 -15.83
N LYS A 78 10.13 7.80 -16.68
CA LYS A 78 10.17 6.43 -17.23
C LYS A 78 10.25 5.37 -16.13
N ASN A 79 11.02 5.66 -15.07
CA ASN A 79 11.13 4.79 -13.90
C ASN A 79 9.80 4.71 -13.13
N GLY A 80 9.12 5.85 -12.94
CA GLY A 80 7.80 5.88 -12.32
C GLY A 80 6.77 5.05 -13.07
N ALA A 81 6.77 5.11 -14.41
CA ALA A 81 5.88 4.29 -15.23
C ALA A 81 6.15 2.79 -15.08
N LEU A 82 7.42 2.37 -14.96
CA LEU A 82 7.79 0.99 -14.68
C LEU A 82 7.37 0.55 -13.26
N THR A 83 7.51 1.43 -12.27
CA THR A 83 7.06 1.19 -10.90
C THR A 83 5.54 1.06 -10.82
N ASP A 84 4.79 1.93 -11.50
CA ASP A 84 3.33 1.84 -11.59
C ASP A 84 2.88 0.54 -12.24
N ALA A 85 3.49 0.17 -13.37
CA ALA A 85 3.17 -1.10 -14.04
C ALA A 85 3.38 -2.29 -13.10
N TYR A 86 4.48 -2.30 -12.34
CA TYR A 86 4.75 -3.34 -11.35
C TYR A 86 3.74 -3.34 -10.20
N LEU A 87 3.35 -2.17 -9.71
CA LEU A 87 2.31 -2.01 -8.69
C LEU A 87 0.96 -2.59 -9.18
N TYR A 88 0.52 -2.21 -10.37
CA TYR A 88 -0.72 -2.70 -10.96
C TYR A 88 -0.70 -4.21 -11.19
N GLN A 89 0.44 -4.77 -11.62
CA GLN A 89 0.62 -6.21 -11.77
C GLN A 89 0.46 -6.95 -10.42
N ASN A 90 1.07 -6.43 -9.35
CA ASN A 90 0.93 -6.99 -8.00
C ASN A 90 -0.51 -6.91 -7.50
N PHE A 91 -1.17 -5.76 -7.67
CA PHE A 91 -2.58 -5.61 -7.31
C PHE A 91 -3.47 -6.59 -8.07
N ALA A 92 -3.29 -6.73 -9.38
CA ALA A 92 -4.05 -7.68 -10.19
C ALA A 92 -3.88 -9.11 -9.68
N LEU A 93 -2.64 -9.51 -9.37
CA LEU A 93 -2.33 -10.84 -8.84
C LEU A 93 -3.03 -11.09 -7.49
N ILE A 94 -2.91 -10.16 -6.54
CA ILE A 94 -3.54 -10.28 -5.22
C ILE A 94 -5.06 -10.33 -5.34
N MET A 95 -5.66 -9.49 -6.19
CA MET A 95 -7.10 -9.48 -6.42
C MET A 95 -7.60 -10.81 -7.01
N VAL A 96 -6.88 -11.40 -7.97
CA VAL A 96 -7.24 -12.71 -8.52
C VAL A 96 -7.22 -13.79 -7.44
N VAL A 97 -6.14 -13.86 -6.65
CA VAL A 97 -6.03 -14.83 -5.55
C VAL A 97 -7.11 -14.59 -4.49
N PHE A 98 -7.40 -13.34 -4.16
CA PHE A 98 -8.48 -12.96 -3.25
C PHE A 98 -9.83 -13.48 -3.74
N PHE A 99 -10.23 -13.20 -4.99
CA PHE A 99 -11.52 -13.68 -5.50
C PHE A 99 -11.60 -15.21 -5.50
N ILE A 100 -10.53 -15.92 -5.87
CA ILE A 100 -10.50 -17.39 -5.85
C ILE A 100 -10.67 -17.92 -4.42
N THR A 101 -9.88 -17.41 -3.48
CA THR A 101 -9.90 -17.88 -2.08
C THR A 101 -11.22 -17.58 -1.38
N GLN A 102 -11.77 -16.38 -1.57
CA GLN A 102 -13.08 -16.03 -1.04
C GLN A 102 -14.17 -16.90 -1.67
N PHE A 103 -14.16 -17.09 -2.99
CA PHE A 103 -15.11 -17.98 -3.65
C PHE A 103 -15.07 -19.39 -3.05
N LEU A 104 -13.88 -19.99 -2.92
CA LEU A 104 -13.73 -21.33 -2.33
C LEU A 104 -14.23 -21.39 -0.88
N LEU A 105 -13.91 -20.38 -0.06
CA LEU A 105 -14.33 -20.32 1.34
C LEU A 105 -15.86 -20.33 1.47
N PHE A 106 -16.54 -19.40 0.79
CA PHE A 106 -18.00 -19.29 0.88
C PHE A 106 -18.71 -20.43 0.15
N TYR A 107 -18.15 -20.92 -0.97
CA TYR A 107 -18.67 -22.10 -1.67
C TYR A 107 -18.61 -23.33 -0.78
N TYR A 108 -17.51 -23.58 -0.08
CA TYR A 108 -17.39 -24.72 0.83
C TYR A 108 -18.26 -24.57 2.08
N ALA A 109 -18.39 -23.37 2.64
CA ALA A 109 -19.33 -23.10 3.73
C ALA A 109 -20.77 -23.47 3.33
N TRP A 110 -21.20 -23.12 2.10
CA TRP A 110 -22.52 -23.49 1.58
C TRP A 110 -22.63 -24.98 1.20
N LYS A 111 -21.64 -25.53 0.49
CA LYS A 111 -21.68 -26.90 -0.07
C LYS A 111 -21.61 -27.98 1.02
N TYR A 112 -20.78 -27.74 2.04
CA TYR A 112 -20.50 -28.66 3.14
C TYR A 112 -21.16 -28.24 4.45
N GLN A 113 -22.18 -27.38 4.39
CA GLN A 113 -23.06 -27.09 5.53
C GLN A 113 -23.61 -28.38 6.17
N TYR A 114 -23.87 -28.33 7.48
CA TYR A 114 -24.34 -29.48 8.25
C TYR A 114 -25.64 -30.08 7.70
N LYS A 115 -25.71 -31.41 7.59
CA LYS A 115 -26.96 -32.13 7.28
C LYS A 115 -27.05 -33.38 8.13
N LYS A 116 -28.20 -33.61 8.76
CA LYS A 116 -28.42 -34.73 9.70
C LYS A 116 -28.06 -36.10 9.09
N ASP A 117 -28.38 -36.29 7.81
CA ASP A 117 -28.14 -37.56 7.09
C ASP A 117 -26.75 -37.65 6.43
N ARG A 118 -25.90 -36.63 6.57
CA ARG A 118 -24.58 -36.57 5.95
C ARG A 118 -23.49 -36.63 7.01
N LYS A 119 -22.71 -37.70 7.00
CA LYS A 119 -21.47 -37.78 7.79
C LYS A 119 -20.37 -36.98 7.12
N ALA A 120 -19.56 -36.28 7.93
CA ALA A 120 -18.37 -35.61 7.44
C ALA A 120 -17.39 -36.64 6.88
N LEU A 121 -16.84 -36.38 5.70
CA LEU A 121 -15.78 -37.20 5.13
C LEU A 121 -14.50 -36.93 5.93
N PHE A 122 -13.93 -37.98 6.54
CA PHE A 122 -12.63 -37.89 7.16
C PHE A 122 -11.54 -38.06 6.09
N TYR A 123 -10.96 -36.94 5.68
CA TYR A 123 -9.91 -36.88 4.66
C TYR A 123 -8.84 -35.89 5.15
N PRO A 124 -7.90 -36.34 6.00
CA PRO A 124 -7.02 -35.43 6.74
C PRO A 124 -5.87 -34.89 5.90
N ASP A 125 -5.38 -35.64 4.92
CA ASP A 125 -4.18 -35.30 4.16
C ASP A 125 -4.34 -35.51 2.65
N ASN A 126 -3.66 -34.67 1.89
CA ASN A 126 -3.46 -34.88 0.46
C ASN A 126 -2.13 -34.28 0.03
N HIS A 127 -1.08 -35.09 0.09
CA HIS A 127 0.27 -34.67 -0.28
C HIS A 127 0.37 -34.07 -1.69
N LYS A 128 -0.48 -34.48 -2.65
CA LYS A 128 -0.48 -33.91 -4.00
C LYS A 128 -1.03 -32.49 -3.99
N LEU A 129 -2.13 -32.24 -3.31
CA LEU A 129 -2.71 -30.90 -3.18
C LEU A 129 -1.79 -29.98 -2.40
N GLU A 130 -1.21 -30.50 -1.31
CA GLU A 130 -0.27 -29.79 -0.46
C GLU A 130 0.99 -29.37 -1.19
N PHE A 131 1.51 -30.25 -2.05
CA PHE A 131 2.63 -29.92 -2.90
C PHE A 131 2.31 -28.76 -3.85
N TRP A 132 1.19 -28.82 -4.58
CA TRP A 132 0.82 -27.79 -5.54
C TRP A 132 0.50 -26.44 -4.89
N TRP A 133 -0.23 -26.43 -3.78
CA TRP A 133 -0.54 -25.17 -3.08
C TRP A 133 0.69 -24.53 -2.42
N THR A 134 1.82 -25.23 -2.32
CA THR A 134 3.06 -24.73 -1.72
C THR A 134 4.00 -24.25 -2.81
N VAL A 135 4.18 -25.07 -3.85
CA VAL A 135 5.10 -24.79 -4.96
C VAL A 135 4.60 -23.63 -5.80
N ILE A 136 3.30 -23.56 -6.12
CA ILE A 136 2.76 -22.48 -6.96
C ILE A 136 2.99 -21.10 -6.32
N PRO A 137 2.59 -20.84 -5.05
CA PRO A 137 2.88 -19.55 -4.42
C PRO A 137 4.38 -19.28 -4.29
N ALA A 138 5.20 -20.29 -3.99
CA ALA A 138 6.65 -20.13 -3.88
C ALA A 138 7.28 -19.66 -5.20
N VAL A 139 6.91 -20.27 -6.33
CA VAL A 139 7.40 -19.89 -7.67
C VAL A 139 6.91 -18.50 -8.06
N VAL A 140 5.64 -18.18 -7.80
CA VAL A 140 5.07 -16.87 -8.10
C VAL A 140 5.78 -15.77 -7.30
N LEU A 141 5.97 -15.97 -5.99
CA LEU A 141 6.70 -15.04 -5.13
C LEU A 141 8.16 -14.88 -5.56
N MET A 142 8.83 -15.97 -5.91
CA MET A 142 10.20 -15.92 -6.45
C MET A 142 10.26 -15.04 -7.71
N GLY A 143 9.33 -15.20 -8.65
CA GLY A 143 9.24 -14.38 -9.85
C GLY A 143 9.04 -12.89 -9.55
N LEU A 144 8.15 -12.57 -8.62
CA LEU A 144 7.93 -11.19 -8.15
C LEU A 144 9.19 -10.59 -7.54
N ILE A 145 9.87 -11.33 -6.65
CA ILE A 145 11.11 -10.86 -6.01
C ILE A 145 12.20 -10.58 -7.06
N VAL A 146 12.41 -11.49 -8.01
CA VAL A 146 13.43 -11.30 -9.06
C VAL A 146 13.12 -10.07 -9.91
N TYR A 147 11.86 -9.89 -10.31
CA TYR A 147 11.45 -8.70 -11.08
C TYR A 147 11.60 -7.42 -10.26
N GLY A 148 11.13 -7.43 -9.01
CA GLY A 148 11.24 -6.31 -8.09
C GLY A 148 12.68 -5.90 -7.83
N LEU A 149 13.59 -6.86 -7.66
CA LEU A 149 15.02 -6.60 -7.52
C LEU A 149 15.63 -6.00 -8.78
N LYS A 150 15.27 -6.49 -9.98
CA LYS A 150 15.74 -5.89 -11.24
C LYS A 150 15.26 -4.44 -11.39
N LEU A 151 14.00 -4.18 -11.06
CA LEU A 151 13.45 -2.83 -11.08
C LEU A 151 14.18 -1.94 -10.07
N TRP A 152 14.37 -2.42 -8.84
CA TRP A 152 15.10 -1.72 -7.78
C TRP A 152 16.51 -1.32 -8.25
N ILE A 153 17.29 -2.29 -8.75
CA ILE A 153 18.65 -2.04 -9.26
C ILE A 153 18.64 -1.00 -10.38
N SER A 154 17.64 -1.06 -11.28
CA SER A 154 17.52 -0.10 -12.38
C SER A 154 17.21 1.31 -11.92
N ILE A 155 16.36 1.49 -10.89
CA ILE A 155 15.98 2.82 -10.41
C ILE A 155 17.01 3.41 -9.44
N THR A 156 17.79 2.57 -8.75
CA THR A 156 18.88 2.99 -7.86
C THR A 156 20.24 2.99 -8.52
N ALA A 157 20.31 2.73 -9.83
CA ALA A 157 21.54 2.79 -10.58
C ALA A 157 22.15 4.20 -10.50
N PRO A 158 23.49 4.33 -10.53
CA PRO A 158 24.14 5.63 -10.56
C PRO A 158 23.65 6.44 -11.76
N ALA A 159 23.49 7.75 -11.56
CA ALA A 159 23.06 8.64 -12.62
C ALA A 159 24.06 8.63 -13.79
N PRO A 160 23.60 8.66 -15.05
CA PRO A 160 24.43 8.87 -16.22
C PRO A 160 25.39 10.07 -16.10
N LYS A 161 26.54 10.02 -16.78
CA LYS A 161 27.60 11.05 -16.65
C LYS A 161 27.19 12.45 -17.13
N ASP A 162 26.20 12.52 -18.00
CA ASP A 162 25.59 13.74 -18.54
C ASP A 162 24.42 14.25 -17.69
N ALA A 163 24.22 13.68 -16.50
CA ALA A 163 23.21 14.13 -15.56
C ALA A 163 23.43 15.58 -15.13
N MET A 164 22.34 16.35 -15.04
CA MET A 164 22.37 17.60 -14.31
C MET A 164 22.51 17.28 -12.82
N VAL A 165 23.50 17.88 -12.18
CA VAL A 165 23.73 17.72 -10.73
C VAL A 165 22.94 18.81 -10.00
N VAL A 166 22.11 18.39 -9.06
CA VAL A 166 21.41 19.31 -8.17
C VAL A 166 21.54 18.79 -6.76
N GLU A 167 21.75 19.72 -5.85
CA GLU A 167 21.68 19.45 -4.43
C GLU A 167 20.39 20.06 -3.89
N VAL A 168 19.63 19.24 -3.16
CA VAL A 168 18.46 19.67 -2.43
C VAL A 168 18.79 19.61 -0.95
N TYR A 169 18.69 20.75 -0.28
CA TYR A 169 18.93 20.91 1.14
C TYR A 169 17.61 21.07 1.88
N GLY A 170 17.38 20.21 2.89
CA GLY A 170 16.20 20.27 3.75
C GLY A 170 16.52 20.89 5.10
N LYS A 171 15.75 21.91 5.49
CA LYS A 171 15.77 22.54 6.82
C LYS A 171 14.36 22.54 7.43
N GLN A 172 14.21 22.72 8.75
CA GLN A 172 12.88 22.83 9.37
C GLN A 172 12.36 24.27 9.19
N PHE A 173 11.24 24.56 8.51
CA PHE A 173 10.36 23.74 7.65
C PHE A 173 10.41 24.28 6.21
N ASP A 174 11.56 24.13 5.54
CA ASP A 174 11.82 24.75 4.24
C ASP A 174 12.83 23.92 3.43
N TRP A 175 12.80 24.09 2.12
CA TRP A 175 13.66 23.39 1.17
C TRP A 175 14.36 24.41 0.29
N THR A 176 15.66 24.22 0.08
CA THR A 176 16.44 25.07 -0.81
C THR A 176 17.23 24.16 -1.73
N ALA A 177 17.19 24.42 -3.02
CA ALA A 177 17.94 23.67 -4.01
C ALA A 177 19.04 24.51 -4.64
N ARG A 178 20.08 23.87 -5.15
CA ARG A 178 21.08 24.54 -6.01
C ARG A 178 21.42 23.70 -7.23
N TYR A 179 21.47 24.35 -8.38
CA TYR A 179 21.95 23.74 -9.62
C TYR A 179 23.46 23.88 -9.72
N SER A 180 24.12 22.82 -10.18
CA SER A 180 25.44 22.95 -10.76
C SER A 180 25.35 23.87 -11.99
N GLY A 181 26.31 24.77 -12.13
CA GLY A 181 26.36 25.69 -13.26
C GLY A 181 26.80 25.00 -14.56
N GLU A 182 27.52 25.73 -15.40
CA GLU A 182 28.00 25.20 -16.68
C GLU A 182 29.07 24.12 -16.50
N ASP A 183 29.80 24.15 -15.38
CA ASP A 183 30.85 23.18 -15.06
C ASP A 183 30.31 21.82 -14.57
N ASN A 184 29.00 21.74 -14.34
CA ASN A 184 28.25 20.61 -13.80
C ASN A 184 28.84 20.02 -12.50
N LYS A 185 29.51 20.86 -11.70
CA LYS A 185 30.00 20.57 -10.36
C LYS A 185 29.31 21.48 -9.37
N LEU A 186 29.35 21.09 -8.10
CA LEU A 186 28.83 21.89 -7.00
C LEU A 186 29.99 22.21 -6.07
N ALA A 187 30.01 23.44 -5.55
CA ALA A 187 30.98 23.78 -4.52
C ALA A 187 30.80 22.91 -3.27
N ARG A 188 31.92 22.65 -2.61
CA ARG A 188 31.94 21.96 -1.31
C ARG A 188 31.04 22.68 -0.31
N SER A 189 30.28 21.92 0.45
CA SER A 189 29.49 22.42 1.57
C SER A 189 29.98 21.83 2.89
N ASN A 190 29.96 22.62 3.96
CA ASN A 190 30.35 22.19 5.30
C ASN A 190 29.41 22.79 6.35
N PHE A 191 28.93 21.96 7.27
CA PHE A 191 28.04 22.39 8.34
C PHE A 191 28.61 23.52 9.20
N LYS A 192 29.93 23.65 9.30
CA LYS A 192 30.60 24.73 10.04
C LYS A 192 30.52 26.10 9.36
N LEU A 193 30.23 26.12 8.06
CA LEU A 193 30.13 27.35 7.27
C LEU A 193 28.68 27.89 7.21
N ILE A 194 27.73 27.19 7.84
CA ILE A 194 26.33 27.60 7.88
C ILE A 194 26.19 28.86 8.75
N THR A 195 25.72 29.93 8.14
CA THR A 195 25.41 31.22 8.79
C THR A 195 24.12 31.79 8.20
N ASP A 196 23.56 32.85 8.79
CA ASP A 196 22.35 33.51 8.27
C ASP A 196 22.51 33.99 6.82
N ALA A 197 23.72 34.37 6.43
CA ALA A 197 24.06 34.78 5.06
C ALA A 197 24.48 33.62 4.14
N ASN A 198 24.86 32.46 4.70
CA ASN A 198 25.25 31.26 3.97
C ASN A 198 24.48 30.03 4.51
N PRO A 199 23.17 29.94 4.25
CA PRO A 199 22.32 28.91 4.83
C PRO A 199 22.66 27.49 4.34
N LEU A 200 23.34 27.36 3.19
CA LEU A 200 23.77 26.10 2.60
C LEU A 200 25.20 25.68 3.01
N GLY A 201 25.91 26.53 3.75
CA GLY A 201 27.29 26.27 4.18
C GLY A 201 28.25 26.05 3.02
N VAL A 202 28.02 26.69 1.87
CA VAL A 202 28.86 26.57 0.67
C VAL A 202 30.19 27.28 0.90
N ASP A 203 31.28 26.63 0.54
CA ASP A 203 32.62 27.21 0.63
C ASP A 203 32.79 28.30 -0.45
N SER A 204 32.86 29.56 -0.03
CA SER A 204 33.03 30.71 -0.92
C SER A 204 34.39 30.76 -1.61
N ILE A 205 35.36 29.96 -1.16
CA ILE A 205 36.71 29.88 -1.75
C ILE A 205 36.72 28.86 -2.90
N ASP A 206 35.72 27.97 -2.98
CA ASP A 206 35.63 26.96 -4.02
C ASP A 206 35.19 27.60 -5.36
N VAL A 207 36.09 27.57 -6.34
CA VAL A 207 35.86 28.14 -7.68
C VAL A 207 34.71 27.42 -8.40
N THR A 208 34.43 26.16 -8.06
CA THR A 208 33.33 25.38 -8.65
C THR A 208 31.94 25.83 -8.20
N GLY A 209 31.84 26.75 -7.23
CA GLY A 209 30.56 27.30 -6.78
C GLY A 209 30.23 28.66 -7.36
N MET A 210 31.09 29.23 -8.22
CA MET A 210 30.90 30.59 -8.73
C MET A 210 29.68 30.71 -9.67
N ASP A 211 29.30 29.61 -10.31
CA ASP A 211 28.15 29.48 -11.20
C ASP A 211 26.99 28.66 -10.60
N ASP A 212 27.10 28.25 -9.34
CA ASP A 212 26.03 27.59 -8.59
C ASP A 212 24.82 28.54 -8.44
N LYS A 213 23.63 28.06 -8.80
CA LYS A 213 22.39 28.85 -8.69
C LYS A 213 21.49 28.29 -7.60
N ILE A 214 21.37 29.05 -6.51
CA ILE A 214 20.46 28.74 -5.40
C ILE A 214 19.04 29.16 -5.78
N VAL A 215 18.09 28.25 -5.60
CA VAL A 215 16.67 28.45 -5.91
C VAL A 215 15.78 27.87 -4.81
N ASN A 216 14.59 28.46 -4.66
CA ASN A 216 13.53 27.90 -3.81
C ASN A 216 12.58 26.98 -4.59
N GLU A 217 12.51 27.15 -5.92
CA GLU A 217 11.68 26.33 -6.81
C GLU A 217 12.56 25.57 -7.81
N LEU A 218 12.36 24.25 -7.88
CA LEU A 218 13.09 23.36 -8.78
C LEU A 218 12.35 23.23 -10.11
N HIS A 219 12.95 23.70 -11.19
CA HIS A 219 12.51 23.56 -12.57
C HIS A 219 13.42 22.58 -13.30
N LEU A 220 12.86 21.46 -13.76
CA LEU A 220 13.60 20.45 -14.49
C LEU A 220 13.22 20.49 -15.98
N PRO A 221 14.20 20.46 -16.90
CA PRO A 221 13.92 20.31 -18.32
C PRO A 221 13.31 18.92 -18.59
N VAL A 222 12.21 18.90 -19.35
CA VAL A 222 11.34 17.71 -19.54
C VAL A 222 12.07 16.52 -20.18
N GLU A 223 13.11 16.75 -20.98
CA GLU A 223 13.76 15.69 -21.78
C GLU A 223 15.18 15.31 -21.36
N LYS A 224 15.81 16.00 -20.40
CA LYS A 224 17.12 15.55 -19.89
C LYS A 224 16.92 14.42 -18.89
N GLN A 225 17.17 13.19 -19.36
CA GLN A 225 16.91 11.92 -18.67
C GLN A 225 17.75 11.61 -17.43
N SER A 226 18.55 12.55 -16.92
CA SER A 226 19.54 12.18 -15.93
C SER A 226 19.71 13.26 -14.90
N PHE A 227 19.30 12.93 -13.68
CA PHE A 227 19.39 13.77 -12.51
C PHE A 227 20.27 13.06 -11.51
N SER A 228 21.47 13.59 -11.26
CA SER A 228 22.35 13.09 -10.22
C SER A 228 22.04 13.86 -8.95
N ASN A 229 21.20 13.23 -8.13
CA ASN A 229 20.71 13.82 -6.90
C ASN A 229 21.76 13.59 -5.80
N SER A 230 22.70 14.52 -5.63
CA SER A 230 23.57 14.57 -4.46
C SER A 230 22.79 15.22 -3.33
N ILE A 231 21.96 14.43 -2.64
CA ILE A 231 21.14 14.95 -1.55
C ILE A 231 21.92 14.81 -0.24
N HIS A 232 22.40 15.93 0.28
CA HIS A 232 22.90 16.02 1.65
C HIS A 232 21.73 16.35 2.58
N VAL A 233 21.09 15.30 3.08
CA VAL A 233 20.06 15.44 4.11
C VAL A 233 20.69 15.23 5.48
N ILE A 234 20.49 16.18 6.39
CA ILE A 234 20.86 15.99 7.79
C ILE A 234 19.75 15.26 8.57
N LEU A 235 18.44 15.52 8.35
CA LEU A 235 17.34 14.84 9.10
C LEU A 235 15.94 14.74 8.39
N PHE A 236 15.79 14.96 7.08
CA PHE A 236 14.48 15.01 6.37
C PHE A 236 14.37 14.17 5.08
N THR A 237 13.35 13.32 4.96
CA THR A 237 13.06 12.60 3.70
C THR A 237 12.63 13.56 2.58
N VAL A 238 13.29 13.48 1.42
CA VAL A 238 12.82 14.13 0.19
C VAL A 238 11.97 13.14 -0.58
N HIS A 239 10.72 13.50 -0.89
CA HIS A 239 9.85 12.67 -1.72
C HIS A 239 9.24 13.49 -2.86
N ILE A 240 9.50 13.07 -4.10
CA ILE A 240 8.91 13.66 -5.30
C ILE A 240 7.98 12.61 -5.92
N SER A 241 6.68 12.71 -5.62
CA SER A 241 5.71 11.66 -5.94
C SER A 241 5.53 11.41 -7.44
N HIS A 242 5.66 12.43 -8.30
CA HIS A 242 5.50 12.27 -9.75
C HIS A 242 6.70 11.61 -10.44
N ILE A 243 7.89 11.67 -9.83
CA ILE A 243 9.14 11.12 -10.40
C ILE A 243 9.55 9.83 -9.66
N TYR A 244 8.84 9.48 -8.58
CA TYR A 244 9.01 8.25 -7.79
C TYR A 244 10.38 8.18 -7.13
N VAL A 245 10.90 9.34 -6.74
CA VAL A 245 12.17 9.47 -6.01
C VAL A 245 11.87 9.67 -4.54
N ARG A 246 12.50 8.84 -3.70
CA ARG A 246 12.54 8.99 -2.26
C ARG A 246 13.96 8.72 -1.79
N LYS A 247 14.55 9.67 -1.05
CA LYS A 247 15.83 9.51 -0.36
C LYS A 247 15.68 9.97 1.09
#